data_AF-A0A7S3PDT3-F1
#
_entry.id   AF-A0A7S3PDT3-F1
#
_cell.length_a   1.000
_cell.length_b   1.000
_cell.length_c   1.000
_cell.angle_alpha   90.00
_cell.angle_beta   90.00
_cell.angle_gamma   90.00
#
_symmetry.space_group_name_H-M   'P 1'
#
loop_
_entity.id
_entity.type
_entity.pdbx_description
1 polymer ?
#
loop_
_entity_poly.entity_id
_entity_poly.type
_entity_poly.pdbx_seq_one_letter_code
_entity_poly.pdbx_strand_id
1 'polypeptide(L)'
;IQKGNMSGRAVLLAGPPGTGKTAIAMGIAQALGEDTPFTTIAASEIFSLEMSKTEALTQAFRRSIGIRIMEETEIIEGEVVEIEIDRPAGAGGAAAGGKTGKLTLKSTEMETVYDLGAKMIEGLTKEKVTA
;
A
#
# COMPACT_ATOMS: atom_id res chain seq x y z
N ILE A 1 -22.65 7.00 -1.82
CA ILE A 1 -22.48 5.71 -2.52
C ILE A 1 -23.83 5.35 -3.14
N GLN A 2 -24.01 5.59 -4.44
CA GLN A 2 -25.25 5.20 -5.12
C GLN A 2 -25.40 3.68 -5.09
N LYS A 3 -26.60 3.20 -4.76
CA LYS A 3 -26.96 1.77 -4.74
C LYS A 3 -26.38 1.05 -5.97
N GLY A 4 -25.57 0.01 -5.75
CA GLY A 4 -25.04 -0.89 -6.78
C GLY A 4 -26.12 -1.75 -7.42
N ASN A 5 -27.10 -1.12 -8.08
CA ASN A 5 -28.30 -1.75 -8.62
C ASN A 5 -28.07 -2.44 -9.98
N MET A 6 -26.80 -2.66 -10.37
CA MET A 6 -26.39 -3.22 -11.66
C MET A 6 -25.33 -4.33 -11.51
N SER A 7 -25.51 -5.23 -10.54
CA SER A 7 -24.66 -6.43 -10.43
C SER A 7 -24.91 -7.40 -11.60
N GLY A 8 -23.86 -8.06 -12.08
CA GLY A 8 -23.95 -9.11 -13.10
C GLY A 8 -24.17 -8.64 -14.54
N ARG A 9 -23.94 -7.36 -14.86
CA ARG A 9 -24.04 -6.82 -16.22
C ARG A 9 -22.67 -6.67 -16.87
N ALA A 10 -22.58 -6.99 -18.16
CA ALA A 10 -21.39 -6.77 -18.97
C ALA A 10 -21.58 -5.58 -19.91
N VAL A 11 -20.49 -4.86 -20.21
CA VAL A 11 -20.43 -3.78 -21.19
C VAL A 11 -19.41 -4.15 -22.26
N LEU A 12 -19.76 -4.00 -23.53
CA LEU A 12 -18.88 -4.26 -24.66
C LEU A 12 -18.56 -2.94 -25.37
N LEU A 13 -17.28 -2.58 -25.43
CA LEU A 13 -16.79 -1.46 -26.23
C LEU A 13 -16.25 -1.98 -27.56
N ALA A 14 -16.94 -1.68 -28.67
CA ALA A 14 -16.57 -2.14 -30.01
C ALA A 14 -16.11 -0.97 -30.91
N GLY A 15 -15.17 -1.24 -31.82
CA GLY A 15 -14.69 -0.29 -32.82
C GLY A 15 -13.31 -0.67 -33.40
N PRO A 16 -12.79 0.03 -34.41
CA PRO A 16 -11.46 -0.20 -35.01
C PRO A 16 -10.30 -0.08 -34.00
N PRO A 17 -9.13 -0.71 -34.22
CA PRO A 17 -7.97 -0.50 -33.35
C PRO A 17 -7.59 0.99 -33.30
N GLY A 18 -7.09 1.45 -32.14
CA GLY A 18 -6.69 2.86 -31.96
C GLY A 18 -7.80 3.84 -31.56
N THR A 19 -9.07 3.42 -31.51
CA THR A 19 -10.19 4.32 -31.13
C THR A 19 -10.39 4.53 -29.63
N GLY A 20 -9.35 4.32 -28.81
CA GLY A 20 -9.39 4.65 -27.37
C GLY A 20 -10.26 3.74 -26.47
N LYS A 21 -10.71 2.56 -26.92
CA LYS A 21 -11.53 1.63 -26.10
C LYS A 21 -10.92 1.35 -24.73
N THR A 22 -9.63 1.01 -24.70
CA THR A 22 -8.89 0.76 -23.44
C THR A 22 -8.73 2.04 -22.62
N ALA A 23 -8.47 3.17 -23.28
CA ALA A 23 -8.34 4.47 -22.60
C ALA A 23 -9.63 4.89 -21.89
N ILE A 24 -10.79 4.65 -22.51
CA ILE A 24 -12.10 4.89 -21.89
C ILE A 24 -12.27 4.01 -20.65
N ALA A 25 -11.95 2.72 -20.73
CA ALA A 25 -12.05 1.81 -19.59
C ALA A 25 -11.13 2.24 -18.42
N MET A 26 -9.90 2.65 -18.72
CA MET A 26 -8.97 3.19 -17.72
C MET A 26 -9.44 4.52 -17.12
N GLY A 27 -10.02 5.41 -17.92
CA GLY A 27 -10.59 6.66 -17.44
C GLY A 27 -11.78 6.43 -16.50
N ILE A 28 -12.64 5.45 -16.80
CA ILE A 28 -13.72 5.04 -15.88
C ILE A 28 -13.14 4.50 -14.58
N ALA A 29 -12.10 3.65 -14.64
CA ALA A 29 -11.44 3.12 -13.46
C ALA A 29 -10.87 4.22 -12.56
N GLN A 30 -10.18 5.21 -13.15
CA GLN A 30 -9.64 6.36 -12.41
C GLN A 30 -10.74 7.21 -11.78
N ALA A 31 -11.87 7.40 -12.47
CA ALA A 31 -13.00 8.16 -11.95
C ALA A 31 -13.71 7.48 -10.76
N LEU A 32 -13.57 6.15 -10.59
CA LEU A 32 -14.10 5.41 -9.45
C LEU A 32 -13.26 5.55 -8.17
N GLY A 33 -12.06 6.13 -8.28
CA GLY A 33 -11.13 6.35 -7.16
C GLY A 33 -10.22 5.16 -6.87
N GLU A 34 -9.13 5.43 -6.15
CA GLU A 34 -8.06 4.46 -5.85
C GLU A 34 -8.55 3.26 -5.01
N ASP A 35 -9.60 3.46 -4.21
CA ASP A 35 -10.15 2.40 -3.38
C ASP A 35 -11.00 1.36 -4.15
N THR A 36 -11.27 1.59 -5.45
CA THR A 36 -12.08 0.68 -6.26
C THR A 36 -11.16 -0.23 -7.09
N PRO A 37 -11.15 -1.55 -6.85
CA PRO A 37 -10.27 -2.44 -7.60
C PRO A 37 -10.68 -2.51 -9.07
N PHE A 38 -9.71 -2.34 -9.96
CA PHE A 38 -9.86 -2.47 -11.39
C PHE A 38 -8.81 -3.44 -11.93
N THR A 39 -9.25 -4.54 -12.54
CA THR A 39 -8.36 -5.56 -13.10
C THR A 39 -8.42 -5.52 -14.63
N THR A 40 -7.28 -5.31 -15.27
CA THR A 40 -7.11 -5.50 -16.71
C THR A 40 -6.60 -6.91 -16.98
N ILE A 41 -7.24 -7.64 -17.89
CA ILE A 41 -6.80 -8.96 -18.31
C ILE A 41 -6.84 -9.05 -19.84
N ALA A 42 -5.77 -9.55 -20.45
CA ALA A 42 -5.79 -9.88 -21.87
C ALA A 42 -6.39 -11.28 -22.05
N ALA A 43 -7.23 -11.47 -23.06
CA ALA A 43 -7.89 -12.76 -23.29
C ALA A 43 -6.90 -13.93 -23.49
N SER A 44 -5.70 -13.64 -24.01
CA SER A 44 -4.62 -14.61 -24.16
C SER A 44 -4.06 -15.12 -22.83
N GLU A 45 -4.13 -14.32 -21.75
CA GLU A 45 -3.61 -14.69 -20.42
C GLU A 45 -4.45 -15.78 -19.75
N ILE A 46 -5.69 -16.00 -20.21
CA ILE A 46 -6.58 -17.05 -19.70
C ILE A 46 -6.11 -18.44 -20.15
N PHE A 47 -5.34 -18.52 -21.24
CA PHE A 47 -4.83 -19.77 -21.78
C PHE A 47 -3.43 -20.05 -21.22
N SER A 48 -3.36 -20.85 -20.17
CA SER A 48 -2.09 -21.26 -19.55
C SER A 48 -2.01 -22.79 -19.38
N LEU A 49 -0.78 -23.30 -19.33
CA LEU A 49 -0.48 -24.69 -18.96
C LEU A 49 -0.43 -24.88 -17.44
N GLU A 50 -0.20 -23.80 -16.68
CA GLU A 50 -0.04 -23.84 -15.23
C GLU A 50 -1.37 -23.90 -14.48
N MET A 51 -2.44 -23.36 -15.09
CA MET A 51 -3.75 -23.24 -14.46
C MET A 51 -4.88 -23.46 -15.47
N SER A 52 -6.01 -23.98 -14.97
CA SER A 52 -7.19 -24.16 -15.80
C SER A 52 -7.81 -22.81 -16.21
N LYS A 53 -8.44 -22.78 -17.40
CA LYS A 53 -9.16 -21.60 -17.91
C LYS A 53 -10.19 -21.06 -16.92
N THR A 54 -10.90 -21.96 -16.24
CA THR A 54 -11.91 -21.62 -15.23
C THR A 54 -11.26 -20.96 -14.02
N GLU A 55 -10.11 -21.46 -13.57
CA GLU A 55 -9.39 -20.90 -12.43
C GLU A 55 -8.81 -19.51 -12.77
N ALA A 56 -8.21 -19.35 -13.95
CA ALA A 56 -7.70 -18.06 -14.41
C ALA A 56 -8.80 -16.98 -14.43
N LEU A 57 -9.98 -17.33 -14.97
CA LEU A 57 -11.16 -16.44 -14.95
C LEU A 57 -11.64 -16.16 -13.53
N THR A 58 -11.74 -17.19 -12.69
CA THR A 58 -12.21 -17.05 -11.30
C THR A 58 -11.28 -16.13 -10.50
N GLN A 59 -9.97 -16.23 -10.70
CA GLN A 59 -9.00 -15.33 -10.08
C GLN A 59 -9.13 -13.90 -10.58
N ALA A 60 -9.34 -13.69 -11.89
CA ALA A 60 -9.57 -12.36 -12.45
C ALA A 60 -10.81 -11.68 -11.82
N PHE A 61 -11.90 -12.43 -11.64
CA PHE A 61 -13.09 -11.92 -10.95
C PHE A 61 -12.81 -11.61 -9.47
N ARG A 62 -12.10 -12.49 -8.74
CA ARG A 62 -11.75 -12.26 -7.33
C ARG A 62 -10.88 -11.02 -7.13
N ARG A 63 -9.91 -10.78 -8.02
CA ARG A 63 -9.06 -9.57 -7.98
C ARG A 63 -9.86 -8.28 -8.19
N SER A 64 -11.01 -8.36 -8.86
CA SER A 64 -11.89 -7.22 -9.14
C SER A 64 -12.92 -6.95 -8.03
N ILE A 65 -12.91 -7.74 -6.95
CA ILE A 65 -13.85 -7.60 -5.83
C ILE A 65 -13.07 -7.15 -4.60
N GLY A 66 -13.35 -5.92 -4.14
CA GLY A 66 -12.69 -5.32 -2.97
C GLY A 66 -13.55 -5.47 -1.72
N ILE A 67 -12.91 -5.79 -0.60
CA ILE A 67 -13.53 -5.76 0.73
C ILE A 67 -12.86 -4.62 1.51
N ARG A 68 -13.64 -3.63 1.92
CA ARG A 68 -13.16 -2.55 2.78
C ARG A 68 -13.47 -2.90 4.24
N ILE A 69 -12.42 -3.06 5.02
CA ILE A 69 -12.51 -3.28 6.48
C ILE A 69 -12.04 -1.99 7.14
N MET A 70 -12.81 -1.50 8.10
CA MET A 70 -12.45 -0.34 8.90
C MET A 70 -11.99 -0.82 10.27
N GLU A 71 -10.83 -0.36 10.71
CA GLU A 71 -10.29 -0.60 12.05
C GLU A 71 -9.82 0.72 12.67
N GLU A 72 -9.85 0.81 13.99
CA GLU A 72 -9.34 1.96 14.73
C GLU A 72 -7.87 1.71 15.06
N THR A 73 -7.00 2.64 14.67
CA THR A 73 -5.57 2.61 15.00
C THR A 73 -5.16 3.97 15.54
N GLU A 74 -4.26 3.96 16.54
CA GLU A 74 -3.69 5.19 17.08
C GLU A 74 -2.48 5.59 16.22
N ILE A 75 -2.52 6.80 15.67
CA ILE A 75 -1.45 7.37 14.84
C ILE A 75 -0.90 8.60 15.57
N ILE A 76 0.43 8.66 15.68
CA ILE A 76 1.14 9.83 16.24
C ILE A 76 1.73 10.62 15.08
N GLU A 77 1.29 11.87 14.93
CA GLU A 77 1.77 12.79 13.90
C GLU A 77 2.48 13.98 14.57
N GLY A 78 3.63 14.38 14.02
CA GLY A 78 4.40 15.51 14.50
C GLY A 78 5.61 15.80 13.60
N GLU A 79 6.15 17.01 13.71
CA GLU A 79 7.41 17.39 13.10
C GLU A 79 8.58 16.77 13.89
N VAL A 80 9.56 16.22 13.19
CA VAL A 80 10.76 15.66 13.80
C VAL A 80 11.71 16.79 14.14
N VAL A 81 11.96 17.03 15.43
CA VAL A 81 12.90 18.07 15.88
C VAL A 81 14.30 17.52 16.05
N GLU A 82 14.41 16.32 16.63
CA GLU A 82 15.69 15.71 16.95
C GLU A 82 15.61 14.18 16.90
N ILE A 83 16.70 13.57 16.41
CA ILE A 83 16.88 12.12 16.38
C ILE A 83 18.24 11.82 17.02
N GLU A 84 18.23 11.15 18.16
CA GLU A 84 19.43 10.66 18.83
C GLU A 84 19.50 9.14 18.70
N ILE A 85 20.61 8.59 18.20
CA ILE A 85 20.79 7.14 18.06
C ILE A 85 22.06 6.74 18.81
N ASP A 86 21.86 6.05 19.93
CA ASP A 86 22.94 5.46 20.71
C ASP A 86 23.39 4.16 20.05
N ARG A 87 24.54 4.24 19.40
CA ARG A 87 25.26 3.06 18.92
C ARG A 87 26.37 2.75 19.93
N PRO A 88 26.27 1.66 20.72
CA PRO A 88 27.33 1.31 21.65
C PRO A 88 28.63 1.04 20.87
N ALA A 89 29.61 1.93 21.04
CA ALA A 89 30.89 1.86 20.37
C ALA A 89 31.86 0.97 21.18
N GLY A 90 31.84 -0.33 20.91
CA GLY A 90 32.99 -1.22 21.04
C GLY A 90 33.27 -1.88 22.41
N ALA A 91 33.07 -3.20 22.47
CA ALA A 91 34.02 -4.15 23.09
C ALA A 91 33.82 -5.53 22.44
N GLY A 92 34.91 -6.15 22.00
CA GLY A 92 34.89 -7.40 21.24
C GLY A 92 34.29 -8.58 22.02
N GLY A 93 33.59 -9.44 21.29
CA GLY A 93 33.05 -10.71 21.79
C GLY A 93 31.57 -10.67 22.10
N ALA A 94 30.76 -11.21 21.17
CA ALA A 94 29.46 -11.84 21.40
C ALA A 94 28.56 -11.22 22.49
N ALA A 95 28.13 -9.96 22.31
CA ALA A 95 26.90 -9.46 22.92
C ALA A 95 26.32 -8.35 22.06
N ALA A 96 25.27 -8.70 21.30
CA ALA A 96 24.47 -7.76 20.51
C ALA A 96 23.69 -6.84 21.46
N GLY A 97 24.33 -5.80 21.99
CA GLY A 97 23.63 -4.68 22.62
C GLY A 97 22.74 -4.03 21.56
N GLY A 98 21.42 -4.12 21.75
CA GLY A 98 20.46 -3.54 20.82
C GLY A 98 20.67 -2.04 20.68
N LYS A 99 20.61 -1.52 19.45
CA LYS A 99 20.61 -0.07 19.19
C LYS A 99 19.39 0.54 19.90
N THR A 100 19.62 1.55 20.72
CA THR A 100 18.58 2.38 21.34
C THR A 100 18.67 3.79 20.77
N GLY A 101 17.58 4.54 20.80
CA GLY A 101 17.58 5.91 20.32
C GLY A 101 16.40 6.68 20.91
N LYS A 102 16.41 8.00 20.72
CA LYS A 102 15.34 8.90 21.10
C LYS A 102 14.89 9.69 19.88
N LEU A 103 13.57 9.88 19.78
CA LEU A 103 12.94 10.70 18.77
C LEU A 103 12.12 11.77 19.46
N THR A 104 12.44 13.04 19.21
CA THR A 104 11.65 14.17 19.68
C THR A 104 10.69 14.59 18.58
N LEU A 105 9.39 14.41 18.82
CA LEU A 105 8.32 14.88 17.94
C LEU A 105 7.68 16.13 18.54
N LYS A 106 7.43 17.12 17.68
CA LYS A 106 6.78 18.37 18.06
C LYS A 106 5.55 18.63 17.21
N SER A 107 4.46 18.96 17.90
CA SER A 107 3.25 19.54 17.33
C SER A 107 3.16 21.01 17.76
N THR A 108 2.14 21.72 17.29
CA THR A 108 1.91 23.13 17.65
C THR A 108 1.68 23.33 19.16
N GLU A 109 1.18 22.32 19.87
CA GLU A 109 0.78 22.41 21.27
C GLU A 109 1.62 21.54 22.23
N MET A 110 2.36 20.55 21.70
CA MET A 110 3.05 19.55 22.51
C MET A 110 4.41 19.19 21.91
N GLU A 111 5.36 18.88 22.77
CA GLU A 111 6.66 18.34 22.41
C GLU A 111 6.89 17.08 23.26
N THR A 112 7.12 15.95 22.61
CA THR A 112 7.22 14.64 23.26
C THR A 112 8.45 13.88 22.78
N VAL A 113 9.12 13.22 23.72
CA VAL A 113 10.30 12.39 23.46
C VAL A 113 9.90 10.92 23.54
N TYR A 114 10.20 10.16 22.48
CA TYR A 114 9.93 8.73 22.38
C TYR A 114 11.24 7.94 22.40
N ASP A 115 11.34 6.95 23.28
CA ASP A 115 12.43 5.97 23.24
C ASP A 115 12.17 4.93 22.15
N LEU A 116 13.11 4.81 21.22
CA LEU A 116 13.05 3.93 20.06
C LEU A 116 13.82 2.63 20.30
N GLY A 117 13.18 1.53 19.91
CA GLY A 117 13.83 0.22 19.82
C GLY A 117 14.55 0.00 18.48
N ALA A 118 15.39 -1.03 18.41
CA ALA A 118 16.21 -1.37 17.25
C ALA A 118 15.43 -1.46 15.91
N LYS A 119 14.21 -2.01 15.92
CA LYS A 119 13.37 -2.12 14.70
C LYS A 119 12.92 -0.76 14.16
N MET A 120 12.57 0.18 15.03
CA MET A 120 12.16 1.53 14.61
C MET A 120 13.35 2.30 14.06
N ILE A 121 14.53 2.17 14.68
CA ILE A 121 15.76 2.81 14.21
C ILE A 121 16.15 2.33 12.80
N GLU A 122 15.97 1.02 12.53
CA GLU A 122 16.18 0.47 11.19
C GLU A 122 15.17 1.02 10.16
N GLY A 123 13.90 1.20 10.57
CA GLY A 123 12.87 1.85 9.76
C GLY A 123 13.24 3.28 9.40
N LEU A 124 13.61 4.10 10.39
CA LEU A 124 14.03 5.49 10.19
C LEU A 124 15.25 5.61 9.27
N THR A 125 16.23 4.71 9.43
CA THR A 125 17.43 4.67 8.57
C THR A 125 17.05 4.31 7.12
N LYS A 126 16.08 3.42 6.92
CA LYS A 126 15.62 2.99 5.59
C LYS A 126 14.85 4.10 4.87
N GLU A 127 14.02 4.84 5.59
CA GLU A 127 13.24 5.96 5.04
C GLU A 127 14.04 7.26 4.93
N LYS A 128 15.30 7.28 5.40
CA LYS A 128 16.19 8.44 5.40
C LYS A 128 15.57 9.65 6.12
N VAL A 129 14.90 9.40 7.24
CA VAL A 129 14.31 10.46 8.06
C VAL A 129 15.45 11.29 8.67
N THR A 130 15.45 12.58 8.38
CA THR A 130 16.38 13.58 8.92
C THR A 130 15.56 14.71 9.55
N ALA A 131 16.06 15.30 10.63
CA ALA A 131 15.56 16.57 11.14
C ALA A 131 15.93 17.73 10.18
#